data_AF-A0A383BD04-F1
#
_entry.id   AF-A0A383BD04-F1
#
_cell.length_a   1.000
_cell.length_b   1.000
_cell.length_c   1.000
_cell.angle_alpha   90.00
_cell.angle_beta   90.00
_cell.angle_gamma   90.00
#
_symmetry.space_group_name_H-M   'P 1'
#
loop_
_entity.id
_entity.type
_entity.pdbx_description
1 polymer ?
#
loop_
_entity_poly.entity_id
_entity_poly.type
_entity_poly.pdbx_seq_one_letter_code
_entity_poly.pdbx_strand_id
1 'polypeptide(L)' 'MDLIEADRRQRLRDALNHALPMLERETGVQLQLTNDGNDLVLTADGNIRFRASLAPDGRVVVTDLDSGDLL' A
#
# COMPACT_ATOMS: atom_id res chain seq x y z
N MET A 1 -3.44 -20.55 -3.54
CA MET A 1 -3.76 -19.21 -4.04
C MET A 1 -4.48 -19.38 -5.35
N ASP A 2 -5.72 -18.89 -5.44
CA ASP A 2 -6.50 -18.91 -6.67
C ASP A 2 -5.86 -17.99 -7.73
N LEU A 3 -5.96 -18.34 -9.02
CA LEU A 3 -5.42 -17.53 -10.12
C LEU A 3 -6.03 -16.12 -10.11
N ILE A 4 -7.30 -16.00 -9.72
CA ILE A 4 -8.02 -14.73 -9.60
C ILE A 4 -7.39 -13.85 -8.51
N GLU A 5 -7.03 -14.44 -7.38
CA GLU A 5 -6.43 -13.71 -6.26
C GLU A 5 -4.99 -13.30 -6.56
N ALA A 6 -4.24 -14.14 -7.28
CA ALA A 6 -2.89 -13.79 -7.74
C ALA A 6 -2.90 -12.60 -8.71
N ASP A 7 -3.82 -12.61 -9.68
CA ASP A 7 -3.99 -11.55 -10.66
C ASP A 7 -4.48 -10.24 -10.02
N ARG A 8 -5.44 -10.33 -9.09
CA ARG A 8 -5.89 -9.20 -8.26
C ARG A 8 -4.74 -8.57 -7.49
N ARG A 9 -3.91 -9.40 -6.86
CA ARG A 9 -2.75 -8.96 -6.09
C ARG A 9 -1.68 -8.31 -6.97
N GLN A 10 -1.49 -8.80 -8.19
CA GLN A 10 -0.58 -8.18 -9.14
C GLN A 10 -1.05 -6.78 -9.54
N ARG A 11 -2.33 -6.61 -9.88
CA ARG A 11 -2.90 -5.28 -10.18
C ARG A 11 -2.75 -4.29 -9.03
N LEU A 12 -2.97 -4.75 -7.80
CA LEU A 12 -2.81 -3.93 -6.61
C LEU A 12 -1.34 -3.47 -6.45
N ARG A 13 -0.39 -4.38 -6.67
CA ARG A 13 1.05 -4.08 -6.63
C ARG A 13 1.46 -3.07 -7.70
N ASP A 14 0.97 -3.23 -8.92
CA ASP A 14 1.27 -2.32 -10.03
C ASP A 14 0.73 -0.91 -9.75
N ALA A 15 -0.50 -0.81 -9.23
CA ALA A 15 -1.10 0.47 -8.83
C ALA A 15 -0.30 1.15 -7.70
N LEU A 16 0.16 0.39 -6.70
CA LEU A 16 0.99 0.92 -5.62
C LEU A 16 2.36 1.38 -6.12
N ASN A 17 3.02 0.61 -6.97
CA ASN A 17 4.28 1.03 -7.60
C ASN A 17 4.12 2.31 -8.42
N HIS A 18 2.96 2.50 -9.06
CA HIS A 18 2.66 3.74 -9.78
C HIS A 18 2.46 4.94 -8.84
N ALA A 19 1.79 4.73 -7.70
CA ALA A 19 1.53 5.76 -6.71
C ALA A 19 2.74 6.09 -5.81
N LEU A 20 3.70 5.17 -5.70
CA LEU A 20 4.83 5.26 -4.77
C LEU A 20 5.60 6.59 -4.89
N PRO A 21 6.02 7.06 -6.09
CA PRO A 21 6.74 8.33 -6.20
C PRO A 21 5.93 9.56 -5.79
N MET A 22 4.60 9.50 -5.90
CA MET A 22 3.71 10.58 -5.45
C MET A 22 3.65 10.60 -3.92
N LEU A 23 3.45 9.43 -3.31
CA LEU A 23 3.39 9.28 -1.85
C LEU A 23 4.71 9.69 -1.18
N GLU A 24 5.86 9.33 -1.76
CA GLU A 24 7.18 9.77 -1.27
C GLU A 24 7.35 11.29 -1.33
N ARG A 25 6.83 11.94 -2.38
CA ARG A 25 6.86 13.41 -2.49
C ARG A 25 5.96 14.11 -1.48
N GLU A 26 4.78 13.54 -1.21
CA GLU A 26 3.81 14.10 -0.26
C GLU A 26 4.25 13.93 1.18
N THR A 27 4.86 12.80 1.51
CA THR A 27 5.29 12.47 2.88
C THR A 27 6.73 12.89 3.19
N GLY A 28 7.57 13.08 2.16
CA GLY A 28 8.99 13.35 2.32
C GLY A 28 9.82 12.16 2.80
N VAL A 29 9.25 10.95 2.83
CA VAL A 29 9.95 9.71 3.22
C VAL A 29 10.11 8.78 2.02
N GLN A 30 11.17 7.97 2.03
CA GLN A 30 11.30 6.87 1.06
C GLN A 30 10.43 5.70 1.49
N LEU A 31 9.68 5.15 0.54
CA LEU A 31 8.72 4.09 0.79
C LEU A 31 9.15 2.81 0.10
N GLN A 32 8.96 1.68 0.78
CA GLN A 32 9.20 0.36 0.22
C GLN A 32 7.91 -0.45 0.21
N LEU A 33 7.56 -0.99 -0.96
CA LEU A 33 6.42 -1.90 -1.08
C LEU A 33 6.80 -3.30 -0.59
N THR A 34 6.14 -3.77 0.46
CA THR A 34 6.33 -5.10 1.03
C THR A 34 5.00 -5.77 1.33
N ASN A 35 5.06 -7.02 1.81
CA ASN A 35 3.90 -7.74 2.31
C ASN A 35 3.93 -7.79 3.84
N ASP A 36 2.77 -7.56 4.45
CA ASP A 36 2.50 -7.85 5.86
C ASP A 36 1.46 -8.99 5.90
N GLY A 37 1.94 -10.21 6.05
CA GLY A 37 1.12 -11.41 5.86
C GLY A 37 0.53 -11.49 4.44
N ASN A 38 -0.78 -11.28 4.32
CA ASN A 38 -1.48 -11.29 3.02
C ASN A 38 -1.69 -9.90 2.43
N ASP A 39 -1.41 -8.84 3.20
CA ASP A 39 -1.67 -7.47 2.79
C ASP A 39 -0.44 -6.84 2.14
N LEU A 40 -0.68 -5.95 1.17
CA LEU A 40 0.37 -5.09 0.61
C LEU A 40 0.47 -3.83 1.48
N VAL A 41 1.68 -3.49 1.87
CA VAL A 41 1.98 -2.35 2.73
C VAL A 41 3.15 -1.56 2.19
N LEU A 42 3.16 -0.26 2.47
CA LEU A 42 4.31 0.61 2.23
C LEU A 42 5.00 0.88 3.56
N THR A 43 6.28 0.59 3.63
CA THR A 43 7.10 0.80 4.82
C THR A 43 8.06 1.96 4.65
N ALA A 44 8.33 2.68 5.74
CA ALA A 44 9.39 3.67 5.87
C ALA A 44 10.22 3.31 7.10
N ASP A 45 11.56 3.29 6.97
CA ASP A 45 12.48 2.97 8.06
C ASP A 45 12.15 1.67 8.83
N GLY A 46 11.64 0.66 8.10
CA GLY A 46 11.25 -0.64 8.67
C GLY A 46 9.87 -0.67 9.34
N ASN A 47 9.17 0.47 9.44
CA ASN A 47 7.82 0.56 10.01
C ASN A 47 6.77 0.64 8.89
N ILE A 48 5.59 0.07 9.13
CA ILE A 48 4.47 0.20 8.19
C ILE A 48 3.95 1.63 8.27
N ARG A 49 4.11 2.37 7.16
CA ARG A 49 3.60 3.72 7.02
C ARG A 49 2.20 3.73 6.42
N PHE A 50 1.99 2.91 5.39
CA PHE A 50 0.68 2.80 4.75
C PHE A 50 0.23 1.36 4.62
N ARG A 51 -1.08 1.14 4.80
CA ARG A 51 -1.73 -0.12 4.43
C ARG A 51 -2.57 0.07 3.17
N ALA A 52 -2.39 -0.83 2.21
CA ALA A 52 -3.15 -0.84 0.97
C ALA A 52 -4.23 -1.92 1.01
N SER A 53 -5.42 -1.58 0.53
CA SER A 53 -6.53 -2.52 0.37
C SER A 53 -7.23 -2.28 -0.95
N LEU A 54 -7.88 -3.33 -1.50
CA LEU A 54 -8.73 -3.18 -2.66
C LEU A 54 -10.19 -3.08 -2.21
N ALA A 55 -10.80 -1.93 -2.46
CA ALA A 55 -12.22 -1.71 -2.23
C ALA A 55 -13.07 -2.64 -3.12
N PRO A 56 -14.34 -2.92 -2.74
CA PRO A 56 -15.23 -3.79 -3.52
C PRO A 56 -15.50 -3.31 -4.94
N ASP A 57 -15.36 -2.00 -5.19
CA ASP A 57 -15.50 -1.36 -6.49
C ASP A 57 -14.22 -1.40 -7.35
N GLY A 58 -13.18 -2.08 -6.88
CA GLY A 58 -11.92 -2.24 -7.59
C GLY A 58 -10.93 -1.08 -7.43
N ARG A 59 -11.23 -0.09 -6.58
CA ARG A 59 -10.27 0.98 -6.25
C ARG A 59 -9.24 0.51 -5.23
N VAL A 60 -8.02 1.05 -5.34
CA VAL A 60 -6.98 0.89 -4.33
C VAL A 60 -7.11 1.99 -3.29
N VAL A 61 -7.26 1.62 -2.03
CA VAL A 61 -7.29 2.55 -0.90
C VAL A 61 -5.99 2.39 -0.13
N VAL A 62 -5.28 3.50 0.07
CA VAL A 62 -4.03 3.58 0.83
C VAL A 62 -4.31 4.41 2.09
N THR A 63 -4.08 3.83 3.26
CA THR A 63 -4.34 4.49 4.55
C THR A 63 -3.02 4.79 5.24
N ASP A 64 -2.75 6.06 5.56
CA ASP A 64 -1.59 6.46 6.38
C ASP A 64 -1.84 6.06 7.84
N LEU A 65 -0.94 5.25 8.41
CA LEU A 65 -1.04 4.78 9.79
C LEU A 65 -0.37 5.72 10.79
N ASP A 66 0.54 6.58 10.35
CA ASP A 66 1.21 7.55 11.23
C ASP A 66 0.36 8.80 11.49
N SER A 67 -0.67 9.02 10.67
CA SER A 67 -1.71 10.03 10.95
C SER A 67 -2.63 9.63 12.12
N GLY A 68 -2.43 8.44 12.71
CA GLY A 68 -3.25 7.88 13.80
C GLY A 68 -3.03 8.49 15.18
N ASP A 69 -2.10 9.44 15.35
CA ASP A 69 -1.92 10.19 16.62
C ASP A 69 -2.86 11.41 16.74
N LEU A 70 -3.88 11.49 15.87
CA LEU A 70 -4.98 12.44 15.98
C LEU A 70 -6.30 11.67 15.97
N LEU A 71 -6.73 11.20 17.15
CA LEU A 71 -8.11 11.30 17.66
C LEU A 71 -8.19 10.72 19.09
#